data_AF-A0A972YAN7-F1
#
_entry.id   AF-A0A972YAN7-F1
#
_cell.length_a   1.000
_cell.length_b   1.000
_cell.length_c   1.000
_cell.angle_alpha   90.00
_cell.angle_beta   90.00
_cell.angle_gamma   90.00
#
_symmetry.space_group_name_H-M   'P 1'
#
loop_
_entity.id
_entity.type
_entity.pdbx_description
1 polymer ?
#
loop_
_entity_poly.entity_id
_entity_poly.type
_entity_poly.pdbx_seq_one_letter_code
_entity_poly.pdbx_strand_id
1 'polypeptide(L)'
;MEYMGLLLIFWYGVLHAFGPDHLTAIADFSIGKNKSKTMLITTLFAVGHGLSLLLFAKILEIYNISEELMGYGDLISAAVILGIGVYLLFMVFTNRINVNKHMHEGEEHIHIYFGKEHNHSDSNKEVVSAFTIGMLMGIGGVRGMLITLSLVEASSVNVYMVLAFTLGVMLIFVAFGACILFINKNLLHSTRNVKRAFSLAGLISIIVGSNMLLS
;
A
#
# COMPACT_ATOMS: atom_id res chain seq x y z
N MET A 1 21.54 0.68 24.30
CA MET A 1 21.10 1.95 23.67
C MET A 1 20.82 1.73 22.19
N GLU A 2 21.78 1.18 21.44
CA GLU A 2 21.67 0.92 19.99
C GLU A 2 20.48 0.02 19.57
N TYR A 3 20.26 -1.11 20.27
CA TYR A 3 19.11 -2.00 19.99
C TYR A 3 17.73 -1.35 20.24
N MET A 4 17.66 -0.38 21.17
CA MET A 4 16.41 0.32 21.47
C MET A 4 16.05 1.30 20.34
N GLY A 5 17.06 1.97 19.75
CA GLY A 5 16.88 2.84 18.58
C GLY A 5 16.37 2.07 17.37
N LEU A 6 16.96 0.91 17.06
CA LEU A 6 16.51 0.06 15.96
C LEU A 6 15.08 -0.45 16.16
N LEU A 7 14.69 -0.80 17.39
CA LEU A 7 13.33 -1.23 17.71
C LEU A 7 12.31 -0.09 17.55
N LEU A 8 12.68 1.14 17.94
CA LEU A 8 11.85 2.32 17.70
C LEU A 8 11.69 2.62 16.20
N ILE A 9 12.78 2.53 15.43
CA ILE A 9 12.74 2.75 13.98
C ILE A 9 11.90 1.68 13.28
N PHE A 10 12.02 0.42 13.70
CA PHE A 10 11.14 -0.66 13.26
C PHE A 10 9.66 -0.34 13.55
N TRP A 11 9.37 0.16 14.76
CA TRP A 11 8.01 0.56 15.12
C TRP A 11 7.48 1.72 14.27
N TYR A 12 8.31 2.69 13.93
CA TYR A 12 7.90 3.74 12.99
C TYR A 12 7.67 3.21 11.58
N GLY A 13 8.43 2.20 11.13
CA GLY A 13 8.13 1.47 9.89
C GLY A 13 6.76 0.79 9.94
N VAL A 14 6.42 0.17 11.07
CA VAL A 14 5.07 -0.37 11.31
C VAL A 14 4.00 0.71 11.18
N LEU A 15 4.18 1.86 11.82
CA LEU A 15 3.23 2.98 11.74
C LEU A 15 3.09 3.53 10.32
N HIS A 16 4.20 3.67 9.59
CA HIS A 16 4.21 4.12 8.20
C HIS A 16 3.34 3.23 7.30
N ALA A 17 3.43 1.91 7.48
CA ALA A 17 2.68 0.95 6.66
C ALA A 17 1.16 0.98 6.86
N PHE A 18 0.67 1.60 7.95
CA PHE A 18 -0.76 1.85 8.12
C PHE A 18 -1.29 3.03 7.29
N GLY A 19 -0.44 3.64 6.45
CA GLY A 19 -0.86 4.59 5.43
C GLY A 19 -1.98 4.01 4.55
N PRO A 20 -3.12 4.71 4.39
CA PRO A 20 -4.28 4.16 3.71
C PRO A 20 -4.06 3.95 2.21
N ASP A 21 -3.13 4.67 1.60
CA ASP A 21 -2.67 4.43 0.23
C ASP A 21 -2.13 3.01 0.03
N HIS A 22 -1.17 2.60 0.85
CA HIS A 22 -0.50 1.31 0.72
C HIS A 22 -1.49 0.16 0.91
N LEU A 23 -2.29 0.24 1.97
CA LEU A 23 -3.29 -0.76 2.29
C LEU A 23 -4.38 -0.83 1.20
N THR A 24 -4.78 0.31 0.63
CA THR A 24 -5.75 0.34 -0.47
C THR A 24 -5.19 -0.27 -1.74
N ALA A 25 -3.93 0.02 -2.10
CA ALA A 25 -3.27 -0.59 -3.26
C ALA A 25 -3.14 -2.11 -3.08
N ILE A 26 -2.68 -2.56 -1.92
CA ILE A 26 -2.58 -3.99 -1.59
C ILE A 26 -3.96 -4.66 -1.68
N ALA A 27 -5.00 -4.02 -1.13
CA ALA A 27 -6.36 -4.53 -1.20
C ALA A 27 -6.84 -4.64 -2.65
N ASP A 28 -6.64 -3.61 -3.48
CA ASP A 28 -7.11 -3.59 -4.88
C ASP A 28 -6.51 -4.73 -5.71
N PHE A 29 -5.20 -4.98 -5.59
CA PHE A 29 -4.56 -6.09 -6.30
C PHE A 29 -4.89 -7.48 -5.73
N SER A 30 -5.30 -7.56 -4.45
CA SER A 30 -5.42 -8.83 -3.73
C SER A 30 -6.87 -9.30 -3.51
N ILE A 31 -7.84 -8.39 -3.55
CA ILE A 31 -9.26 -8.70 -3.33
C ILE A 31 -9.77 -9.66 -4.41
N GLY A 32 -10.51 -10.69 -3.99
CA GLY A 32 -11.07 -11.72 -4.88
C GLY A 32 -10.04 -12.71 -5.46
N LYS A 33 -8.75 -12.60 -5.12
CA LYS A 33 -7.71 -13.54 -5.56
C LYS A 33 -7.62 -14.76 -4.64
N ASN A 34 -7.11 -15.87 -5.17
CA ASN A 34 -6.83 -17.07 -4.37
C ASN A 34 -5.67 -16.85 -3.39
N LYS A 35 -5.44 -17.82 -2.49
CA LYS A 35 -4.40 -17.73 -1.44
C LYS A 35 -3.00 -17.47 -2.01
N SER A 36 -2.57 -18.29 -2.96
CA SER A 36 -1.22 -18.21 -3.52
C SER A 36 -0.96 -16.85 -4.15
N LYS A 37 -1.91 -16.39 -4.98
CA LYS A 37 -1.80 -15.13 -5.71
C LYS A 37 -1.88 -13.91 -4.79
N THR A 38 -2.76 -13.92 -3.79
CA THR A 38 -2.85 -12.87 -2.77
C THR A 38 -1.51 -12.67 -2.07
N MET A 39 -0.93 -13.76 -1.55
CA MET A 39 0.34 -13.70 -0.82
C MET A 39 1.52 -13.31 -1.73
N LEU A 40 1.53 -13.77 -2.99
CA LEU A 40 2.55 -13.38 -3.97
C LEU A 40 2.51 -11.87 -4.25
N ILE A 41 1.32 -11.34 -4.52
CA ILE A 41 1.11 -9.91 -4.80
C ILE A 41 1.53 -9.06 -3.61
N THR A 42 1.08 -9.39 -2.40
CA THR A 42 1.41 -8.61 -1.20
C THR A 42 2.89 -8.66 -0.88
N THR A 43 3.53 -9.82 -1.06
CA THR A 43 4.97 -9.97 -0.82
C THR A 43 5.78 -9.16 -1.84
N LEU A 44 5.43 -9.24 -3.13
CA LEU A 44 6.12 -8.48 -4.16
C LEU A 44 5.92 -6.97 -4.02
N PHE A 45 4.73 -6.53 -3.62
CA PHE A 45 4.49 -5.14 -3.26
C PHE A 45 5.42 -4.71 -2.12
N ALA A 46 5.52 -5.52 -1.05
CA ALA A 46 6.39 -5.22 0.08
C ALA A 46 7.87 -5.18 -0.29
N VAL A 47 8.32 -6.13 -1.10
CA VAL A 47 9.70 -6.17 -1.62
C VAL A 47 10.00 -4.97 -2.51
N GLY A 48 9.11 -4.63 -3.45
CA GLY A 48 9.28 -3.46 -4.32
C GLY A 48 9.34 -2.17 -3.51
N HIS A 49 8.42 -1.99 -2.56
CA HIS A 49 8.40 -0.84 -1.67
C HIS A 49 9.68 -0.74 -0.84
N GLY A 50 10.06 -1.81 -0.14
CA GLY A 50 11.28 -1.82 0.66
C GLY A 50 12.56 -1.63 -0.14
N LEU A 51 12.64 -2.20 -1.35
CA LEU A 51 13.78 -1.99 -2.25
C LEU A 51 13.91 -0.53 -2.67
N SER A 52 12.78 0.12 -2.98
CA SER A 52 12.80 1.55 -3.33
C SER A 52 13.23 2.43 -2.16
N LEU A 53 12.78 2.15 -0.93
CA LEU A 53 13.22 2.86 0.27
C LEU A 53 14.73 2.73 0.47
N LEU A 54 15.29 1.52 0.35
CA LEU A 54 16.72 1.28 0.47
C LEU A 54 17.52 2.01 -0.62
N LEU A 55 17.06 1.93 -1.88
CA LEU A 55 17.73 2.54 -3.02
C LEU A 55 17.71 4.07 -2.93
N PHE A 56 16.56 4.66 -2.65
CA PHE A 56 16.43 6.11 -2.58
C PHE A 56 17.03 6.70 -1.30
N ALA A 57 17.05 5.97 -0.18
CA ALA A 57 17.84 6.39 0.99
C ALA A 57 19.32 6.57 0.61
N LYS A 58 19.89 5.61 -0.15
CA LYS A 58 21.28 5.70 -0.64
C LYS A 58 21.50 6.82 -1.64
N ILE A 59 20.55 7.07 -2.53
CA ILE A 59 20.62 8.20 -3.47
C ILE A 59 20.61 9.52 -2.71
N LEU A 60 19.69 9.71 -1.77
CA LEU A 60 19.55 10.96 -1.01
C LEU A 60 20.68 11.18 0.00
N GLU A 61 21.38 10.13 0.42
CA GLU A 61 22.64 10.23 1.17
C GLU A 61 23.77 10.84 0.33
N ILE A 62 23.79 10.57 -0.98
CA ILE A 62 24.82 11.06 -1.91
C ILE A 62 24.46 12.43 -2.49
N TYR A 63 23.18 12.63 -2.81
CA TYR A 63 22.66 13.84 -3.45
C TYR A 63 21.83 14.65 -2.48
N ASN A 64 22.28 15.86 -2.18
CA ASN A 64 21.57 16.78 -1.31
C ASN A 64 20.40 17.43 -2.09
N ILE A 65 19.22 16.83 -2.01
CA ILE A 65 18.00 17.34 -2.64
C ILE A 65 17.38 18.41 -1.73
N SER A 66 16.92 19.53 -2.31
CA SER A 66 16.29 20.59 -1.51
C SER A 66 14.98 20.10 -0.87
N GLU A 67 14.71 20.58 0.34
CA GLU A 67 13.44 20.33 1.06
C GLU A 67 12.21 20.74 0.22
N GLU A 68 12.34 21.77 -0.61
CA GLU A 68 11.29 22.21 -1.53
C GLU A 68 10.98 21.14 -2.58
N LEU A 69 12.01 20.51 -3.18
CA LEU A 69 11.81 19.45 -4.19
C LEU A 69 11.20 18.20 -3.55
N MET A 70 11.63 17.86 -2.35
CA MET A 70 11.09 16.76 -1.55
C MET A 70 9.62 17.03 -1.14
N GLY A 71 9.25 18.27 -0.84
CA GLY A 71 7.88 18.67 -0.51
C GLY A 71 6.88 18.47 -1.64
N TYR A 72 7.29 18.60 -2.91
CA TYR A 72 6.42 18.25 -4.04
C TYR A 72 6.06 16.75 -4.06
N GLY A 73 6.94 15.88 -3.56
CA GLY A 73 6.66 14.45 -3.42
C GLY A 73 5.50 14.19 -2.46
N ASP A 74 5.44 14.92 -1.34
CA ASP A 74 4.36 14.81 -0.37
C ASP A 74 3.05 15.35 -0.93
N LEU A 75 3.09 16.48 -1.64
CA LEU A 75 1.94 17.06 -2.32
C LEU A 75 1.34 16.08 -3.34
N ILE A 76 2.18 15.47 -4.18
CA ILE A 76 1.76 14.48 -5.17
C ILE A 76 1.15 13.26 -4.47
N SER A 77 1.80 12.76 -3.42
CA SER A 77 1.33 11.61 -2.66
C SER A 77 -0.04 11.88 -2.02
N ALA A 78 -0.20 13.04 -1.38
CA ALA A 78 -1.45 13.47 -0.77
C ALA A 78 -2.58 13.65 -1.80
N ALA A 79 -2.28 14.23 -2.97
CA ALA A 79 -3.23 14.36 -4.07
C ALA A 79 -3.66 12.99 -4.65
N VAL A 80 -2.73 12.05 -4.78
CA VAL A 80 -3.01 10.68 -5.22
C VAL A 80 -3.88 9.95 -4.20
N ILE A 81 -3.57 10.02 -2.90
CA ILE A 81 -4.39 9.46 -1.82
C ILE A 81 -5.83 10.01 -1.89
N LEU A 82 -5.96 11.33 -1.98
CA LEU A 82 -7.25 12.00 -2.08
C LEU A 82 -8.02 11.52 -3.34
N GLY A 83 -7.34 11.47 -4.49
CA GLY A 83 -7.91 11.06 -5.76
C GLY A 83 -8.41 9.60 -5.74
N ILE A 84 -7.63 8.68 -5.15
CA ILE A 84 -8.04 7.30 -4.94
C ILE A 84 -9.30 7.25 -4.06
N GLY A 85 -9.33 8.01 -2.96
CA GLY A 85 -10.49 8.05 -2.08
C GLY A 85 -11.78 8.51 -2.78
N VAL A 86 -11.68 9.60 -3.55
CA VAL A 86 -12.80 10.11 -4.38
C VAL A 86 -13.23 9.08 -5.41
N TYR A 87 -12.28 8.43 -6.08
CA TYR A 87 -12.56 7.40 -7.08
C TYR A 87 -13.30 6.20 -6.49
N LEU A 88 -12.85 5.66 -5.34
CA LEU A 88 -13.53 4.54 -4.69
C LEU A 88 -14.96 4.89 -4.28
N LEU A 89 -15.18 6.10 -3.73
CA LEU A 89 -16.52 6.57 -3.41
C LEU A 89 -17.38 6.74 -4.65
N PHE A 90 -16.85 7.32 -5.72
CA PHE A 90 -17.53 7.43 -7.00
C PHE A 90 -18.01 6.06 -7.50
N MET A 91 -17.15 5.04 -7.43
CA MET A 91 -17.48 3.67 -7.85
C MET A 91 -18.59 3.05 -7.01
N VAL A 92 -18.59 3.28 -5.70
CA VAL A 92 -19.68 2.85 -4.81
C VAL A 92 -20.98 3.58 -5.14
N PHE A 93 -20.97 4.92 -5.21
CA PHE A 93 -22.17 5.74 -5.41
C PHE A 93 -22.80 5.54 -6.79
N THR A 94 -22.00 5.24 -7.80
CA THR A 94 -22.51 4.94 -9.16
C THR A 94 -22.87 3.47 -9.37
N ASN A 95 -22.83 2.64 -8.31
CA ASN A 95 -23.12 1.20 -8.38
C ASN A 95 -22.28 0.46 -9.42
N ARG A 96 -21.05 0.90 -9.68
CA ARG A 96 -20.15 0.30 -10.68
C ARG A 96 -19.33 -0.88 -10.14
N ILE A 97 -19.51 -1.23 -8.86
CA ILE A 97 -18.89 -2.41 -8.24
C ILE A 97 -19.80 -3.61 -8.42
N ASN A 98 -19.36 -4.55 -9.26
CA ASN A 98 -20.07 -5.79 -9.55
C ASN A 98 -19.35 -6.97 -8.90
N VAL A 99 -20.12 -7.95 -8.41
CA VAL A 99 -19.60 -9.18 -7.80
C VAL A 99 -20.24 -10.36 -8.51
N ASN A 100 -19.47 -11.05 -9.33
CA ASN A 100 -19.90 -12.29 -9.98
C ASN A 100 -19.30 -13.49 -9.23
N LYS A 101 -20.11 -14.53 -9.04
CA LYS A 101 -19.66 -15.81 -8.51
C LYS A 101 -19.61 -16.81 -9.65
N HIS A 102 -18.52 -17.54 -9.80
CA HIS A 102 -18.46 -18.68 -10.71
C HIS A 102 -17.64 -19.82 -10.12
N MET A 103 -17.91 -21.05 -10.56
CA MET A 103 -17.12 -22.22 -10.20
C MET A 103 -16.00 -22.45 -11.22
N HIS A 104 -14.78 -22.66 -10.76
CA HIS A 104 -13.67 -23.16 -11.57
C HIS A 104 -13.02 -24.32 -10.81
N GLU A 105 -12.87 -25.49 -11.46
CA GLU A 105 -12.25 -26.69 -10.87
C GLU A 105 -12.83 -27.15 -9.51
N GLY A 106 -14.09 -26.82 -9.21
CA GLY A 106 -14.74 -27.18 -7.95
C GLY A 106 -14.57 -26.16 -6.81
N GLU A 107 -13.83 -25.07 -7.03
CA GLU A 107 -13.74 -23.94 -6.10
C GLU A 107 -14.67 -22.78 -6.53
N GLU A 108 -15.34 -22.15 -5.56
CA GLU A 108 -16.13 -20.93 -5.79
C GLU A 108 -15.18 -19.73 -5.89
N HIS A 109 -15.13 -19.10 -7.06
CA HIS A 109 -14.38 -17.86 -7.29
C HIS A 109 -15.33 -16.67 -7.30
N ILE A 110 -14.92 -15.60 -6.62
CA ILE A 110 -15.62 -14.34 -6.56
C ILE A 110 -14.84 -13.31 -7.38
N HIS A 111 -15.42 -12.86 -8.49
CA HIS A 111 -14.87 -11.81 -9.33
C HIS A 111 -15.50 -10.48 -8.98
N ILE A 112 -14.69 -9.56 -8.47
CA ILE A 112 -15.06 -8.16 -8.32
C ILE A 112 -14.54 -7.43 -9.55
N TYR A 113 -15.43 -6.74 -10.27
CA TYR A 113 -15.04 -5.90 -11.40
C TYR A 113 -15.74 -4.55 -11.37
N PHE A 114 -15.10 -3.61 -12.03
CA PHE A 114 -15.45 -2.20 -12.03
C PHE A 114 -15.97 -1.81 -13.42
N GLY A 115 -17.22 -1.35 -13.51
CA GLY A 115 -17.79 -0.92 -14.80
C GLY A 115 -18.17 -2.08 -15.72
N LYS A 116 -17.71 -2.05 -16.99
CA LYS A 116 -18.02 -3.12 -17.97
C LYS A 116 -17.19 -4.36 -17.65
N GLU A 117 -17.66 -5.53 -18.07
CA GLU A 117 -16.93 -6.78 -17.88
C GLU A 117 -15.62 -6.72 -18.68
N HIS A 118 -14.49 -6.62 -17.97
CA HIS A 118 -13.16 -6.57 -18.55
C HIS A 118 -12.41 -7.83 -18.13
N ASN A 119 -11.92 -8.59 -19.11
CA ASN A 119 -11.25 -9.86 -18.86
C ASN A 119 -9.80 -9.58 -18.44
N HIS A 120 -9.46 -9.77 -17.16
CA HIS A 120 -8.08 -9.73 -16.69
C HIS A 120 -7.40 -11.06 -17.04
N SER A 121 -7.08 -11.25 -18.32
CA SER A 121 -6.57 -12.54 -18.84
C SER A 121 -5.07 -12.74 -18.65
N ASP A 122 -4.34 -11.79 -18.05
CA ASP A 122 -2.87 -11.86 -17.94
C ASP A 122 -2.41 -11.82 -16.48
N SER A 123 -2.25 -13.00 -15.88
CA SER A 123 -1.79 -13.16 -14.50
C SER A 123 -0.43 -12.51 -14.23
N ASN A 124 0.47 -12.50 -15.22
CA ASN A 124 1.81 -11.92 -15.11
C ASN A 124 1.78 -10.38 -15.03
N LYS A 125 0.84 -9.71 -15.73
CA LYS A 125 0.74 -8.24 -15.70
C LYS A 125 0.35 -7.72 -14.32
N GLU A 126 -0.54 -8.42 -13.63
CA GLU A 126 -0.97 -8.04 -12.27
C GLU A 126 0.17 -8.14 -11.25
N VAL A 127 0.99 -9.18 -11.36
CA VAL A 127 2.15 -9.42 -10.49
C VAL A 127 3.24 -8.37 -10.72
N VAL A 128 3.56 -8.07 -11.98
CA VAL A 128 4.52 -7.01 -12.34
C VAL A 128 4.00 -5.63 -11.92
N SER A 129 2.69 -5.39 -12.07
CA SER A 129 2.04 -4.15 -11.63
C SER A 129 2.18 -3.96 -10.13
N ALA A 130 1.92 -4.99 -9.31
CA ALA A 130 2.02 -4.87 -7.86
C ALA A 130 3.43 -4.53 -7.36
N PHE A 131 4.47 -5.16 -7.93
CA PHE A 131 5.86 -4.83 -7.61
C PHE A 131 6.21 -3.38 -8.01
N THR A 132 5.81 -2.98 -9.23
CA THR A 132 6.14 -1.65 -9.78
C THR A 132 5.42 -0.54 -9.02
N ILE A 133 4.15 -0.73 -8.67
CA ILE A 133 3.40 0.20 -7.82
C ILE A 133 4.00 0.23 -6.41
N GLY A 134 4.39 -0.92 -5.85
CA GLY A 134 5.12 -0.98 -4.58
C GLY A 134 6.39 -0.13 -4.59
N MET A 135 7.22 -0.27 -5.63
CA MET A 135 8.41 0.59 -5.82
C MET A 135 8.03 2.07 -5.93
N LEU A 136 7.07 2.41 -6.78
CA LEU A 136 6.66 3.80 -7.00
C LEU A 136 6.18 4.47 -5.70
N MET A 137 5.38 3.75 -4.91
CA MET A 137 4.89 4.25 -3.63
C MET A 137 6.00 4.38 -2.59
N GLY A 138 6.97 3.46 -2.60
CA GLY A 138 8.11 3.57 -1.68
C GLY A 138 9.03 4.75 -2.02
N ILE A 139 9.09 5.22 -3.27
CA ILE A 139 9.74 6.50 -3.62
C ILE A 139 9.08 7.67 -2.89
N GLY A 140 7.74 7.70 -2.83
CA GLY A 140 7.00 8.72 -2.08
C GLY A 140 7.26 8.66 -0.56
N GLY A 141 7.49 7.47 -0.02
CA GLY A 141 7.73 7.26 1.42
C GLY A 141 9.13 7.63 1.93
N VAL A 142 10.10 7.88 1.04
CA VAL A 142 11.52 8.04 1.43
C VAL A 142 11.72 9.25 2.33
N ARG A 143 11.07 10.38 2.04
CA ARG A 143 11.19 11.61 2.85
C ARG A 143 10.72 11.36 4.29
N GLY A 144 9.54 10.79 4.46
CA GLY A 144 8.97 10.48 5.79
C GLY A 144 9.87 9.51 6.58
N MET A 145 10.44 8.52 5.89
CA MET A 145 11.43 7.63 6.50
C MET A 145 12.68 8.40 6.96
N LEU A 146 13.32 9.18 6.10
CA LEU A 146 14.55 9.91 6.43
C LEU A 146 14.36 10.88 7.60
N ILE A 147 13.26 11.65 7.61
CA ILE A 147 12.91 12.53 8.74
C ILE A 147 12.83 11.73 10.04
N THR A 148 12.15 10.58 10.01
CA THR A 148 11.98 9.73 11.19
C THR A 148 13.32 9.18 11.69
N LEU A 149 14.18 8.72 10.78
CA LEU A 149 15.50 8.20 11.12
C LEU A 149 16.39 9.30 11.71
N SER A 150 16.39 10.50 11.13
CA SER A 150 17.18 11.66 11.64
C SER A 150 16.70 12.17 13.00
N LEU A 151 15.41 12.00 13.33
CA LEU A 151 14.90 12.32 14.68
C LEU A 151 15.37 11.33 15.74
N VAL A 152 15.60 10.06 15.38
CA VAL A 152 16.07 9.02 16.31
C VAL A 152 17.59 9.05 16.45
N GLU A 153 18.33 9.26 15.36
CA GLU A 153 19.79 9.46 15.38
C GLU A 153 20.22 10.69 14.58
N ALA A 154 20.73 11.69 15.30
CA ALA A 154 21.14 12.98 14.72
C ALA A 154 22.49 12.95 13.98
N SER A 155 23.32 11.92 14.21
CA SER A 155 24.70 11.87 13.72
C SER A 155 24.85 11.28 12.33
N SER A 156 24.08 10.24 11.97
CA SER A 156 24.04 9.67 10.61
C SER A 156 22.95 8.62 10.44
N VAL A 157 22.38 8.53 9.24
CA VAL A 157 21.45 7.46 8.85
C VAL A 157 22.25 6.22 8.45
N ASN A 158 22.12 5.12 9.21
CA ASN A 158 22.79 3.85 8.92
C ASN A 158 21.90 2.90 8.11
N VAL A 159 22.49 2.05 7.27
CA VAL A 159 21.78 1.01 6.50
C VAL A 159 20.95 0.08 7.40
N TYR A 160 21.41 -0.21 8.62
CA TYR A 160 20.66 -1.03 9.58
C TYR A 160 19.35 -0.37 10.04
N MET A 161 19.32 0.97 10.10
CA MET A 161 18.09 1.72 10.43
C MET A 161 17.07 1.63 9.29
N VAL A 162 17.54 1.83 8.05
CA VAL A 162 16.68 1.72 6.87
C VAL A 162 16.13 0.30 6.74
N LEU A 163 16.95 -0.71 7.02
CA LEU A 163 16.51 -2.11 7.09
C LEU A 163 15.48 -2.34 8.21
N ALA A 164 15.72 -1.81 9.41
CA ALA A 164 14.78 -1.94 10.53
C ALA A 164 13.41 -1.32 10.19
N PHE A 165 13.40 -0.10 9.63
CA PHE A 165 12.18 0.57 9.16
C PHE A 165 11.47 -0.26 8.09
N THR A 166 12.22 -0.69 7.08
CA THR A 166 11.70 -1.48 5.95
C THR A 166 11.11 -2.81 6.41
N LEU A 167 11.73 -3.49 7.38
CA LEU A 167 11.20 -4.73 7.96
C LEU A 167 9.89 -4.49 8.71
N GLY A 168 9.77 -3.37 9.42
CA GLY A 168 8.51 -2.96 10.05
C GLY A 168 7.39 -2.77 9.02
N VAL A 169 7.71 -2.12 7.90
CA VAL A 169 6.77 -1.94 6.78
C VAL A 169 6.35 -3.26 6.16
N MET A 170 7.33 -4.11 5.81
CA MET A 170 7.07 -5.41 5.19
C MET A 170 6.21 -6.32 6.06
N LEU A 171 6.41 -6.30 7.38
CA LEU A 171 5.61 -7.07 8.34
C LEU A 171 4.12 -6.74 8.19
N ILE A 172 3.79 -5.44 8.18
CA ILE A 172 2.40 -5.00 8.09
C ILE A 172 1.79 -5.30 6.73
N PHE A 173 2.52 -5.13 5.62
CA PHE A 173 1.97 -5.44 4.30
C PHE A 173 1.68 -6.94 4.13
N VAL A 174 2.56 -7.82 4.61
CA VAL A 174 2.33 -9.27 4.57
C VAL A 174 1.19 -9.67 5.51
N ALA A 175 1.13 -9.11 6.72
CA ALA A 175 0.05 -9.36 7.67
C ALA A 175 -1.31 -8.87 7.14
N PHE A 176 -1.32 -7.71 6.49
CA PHE A 176 -2.51 -7.17 5.84
C PHE A 176 -2.93 -8.02 4.63
N GLY A 177 -1.99 -8.55 3.85
CA GLY A 177 -2.27 -9.56 2.82
C GLY A 177 -2.98 -10.79 3.37
N ALA A 178 -2.55 -11.29 4.53
CA ALA A 178 -3.23 -12.38 5.23
C ALA A 178 -4.64 -11.97 5.72
N CYS A 179 -4.84 -10.71 6.13
CA CYS A 179 -6.16 -10.15 6.45
C CYS A 179 -7.07 -10.09 5.21
N ILE A 180 -6.56 -9.65 4.06
CA ILE A 180 -7.31 -9.68 2.79
C ILE A 180 -7.65 -11.11 2.39
N LEU A 181 -6.74 -12.08 2.60
CA LEU A 181 -7.05 -13.48 2.38
C LEU A 181 -8.21 -13.98 3.26
N PHE A 182 -8.25 -13.54 4.53
CA PHE A 182 -9.37 -13.83 5.42
C PHE A 182 -10.67 -13.19 4.89
N ILE A 183 -10.61 -11.94 4.43
CA ILE A 183 -11.74 -11.23 3.83
C ILE A 183 -12.25 -11.95 2.57
N ASN A 184 -11.34 -12.38 1.68
CA ASN A 184 -11.68 -13.09 0.44
C ASN A 184 -12.44 -14.38 0.72
N LYS A 185 -12.03 -15.13 1.76
CA LYS A 185 -12.66 -16.40 2.12
C LYS A 185 -13.99 -16.23 2.86
N ASN A 186 -14.13 -15.19 3.70
CA ASN A 186 -15.21 -15.14 4.69
C ASN A 186 -16.20 -13.97 4.51
N LEU A 187 -15.83 -12.89 3.83
CA LEU A 187 -16.59 -11.62 3.86
C LEU A 187 -17.07 -11.15 2.48
N LEU A 188 -16.41 -11.52 1.39
CA LEU A 188 -16.77 -11.09 0.02
C LEU A 188 -17.95 -11.85 -0.60
N HIS A 189 -18.75 -12.54 0.21
CA HIS A 189 -19.91 -13.31 -0.25
C HIS A 189 -21.08 -12.47 -0.76
N SER A 190 -21.09 -11.16 -0.48
CA SER A 190 -22.20 -10.25 -0.83
C SER A 190 -21.69 -8.90 -1.35
N THR A 191 -22.32 -8.43 -2.43
CA THR A 191 -22.14 -7.08 -3.00
C THR A 191 -22.23 -5.97 -1.96
N ARG A 192 -23.07 -6.13 -0.92
CA ARG A 192 -23.22 -5.16 0.17
C ARG A 192 -21.96 -5.03 1.03
N ASN A 193 -21.31 -6.15 1.33
CA ASN A 193 -20.09 -6.14 2.15
C ASN A 193 -18.92 -5.55 1.38
N VAL A 194 -18.81 -5.87 0.08
CA VAL A 194 -17.81 -5.27 -0.81
C VAL A 194 -17.98 -3.76 -0.87
N LYS A 195 -19.20 -3.27 -1.13
CA LYS A 195 -19.46 -1.81 -1.17
C LYS A 195 -19.11 -1.12 0.15
N ARG A 196 -19.42 -1.73 1.30
CA ARG A 196 -19.06 -1.17 2.62
C ARG A 196 -17.55 -1.06 2.82
N ALA A 197 -16.79 -2.10 2.47
CA ALA A 197 -15.33 -2.09 2.58
C ALA A 197 -14.73 -0.99 1.70
N PHE A 198 -15.18 -0.87 0.45
CA PHE A 198 -14.73 0.15 -0.49
C PHE A 198 -15.14 1.57 -0.06
N SER A 199 -16.34 1.75 0.53
CA SER A 199 -16.74 3.05 1.10
C SER A 199 -15.86 3.46 2.27
N LEU A 200 -15.55 2.52 3.17
CA LEU A 200 -14.72 2.81 4.33
C LEU A 200 -13.30 3.17 3.89
N ALA A 201 -12.70 2.39 2.98
CA ALA A 201 -11.40 2.70 2.40
C ALA A 201 -11.41 4.09 1.73
N GLY A 202 -12.42 4.37 0.89
CA GLY A 202 -12.55 5.67 0.22
C GLY A 202 -12.66 6.87 1.18
N LEU A 203 -13.46 6.74 2.24
CA LEU A 203 -13.60 7.79 3.27
C LEU A 203 -12.29 8.04 4.03
N ILE A 204 -11.60 6.96 4.45
CA ILE A 204 -10.31 7.07 5.15
C ILE A 204 -9.28 7.75 4.24
N SER A 205 -9.20 7.34 2.97
CA SER A 205 -8.30 7.97 1.99
C SER A 205 -8.60 9.46 1.81
N ILE A 206 -9.86 9.89 1.72
CA ILE A 206 -10.19 11.33 1.62
C ILE A 206 -9.76 12.07 2.89
N ILE A 207 -10.04 11.54 4.07
CA ILE A 207 -9.68 12.18 5.34
C ILE A 207 -8.17 12.35 5.44
N VAL A 208 -7.41 11.28 5.18
CA VAL A 208 -5.95 11.31 5.26
C VAL A 208 -5.34 12.20 4.19
N GLY A 209 -5.76 12.05 2.93
CA GLY A 209 -5.26 12.89 1.83
C GLY A 209 -5.55 14.38 2.05
N SER A 210 -6.74 14.72 2.56
CA SER A 210 -7.09 16.10 2.90
C SER A 210 -6.25 16.62 4.05
N ASN A 211 -6.03 15.82 5.10
CA ASN A 211 -5.20 16.20 6.23
C ASN A 211 -3.74 16.47 5.80
N MET A 212 -3.19 15.60 4.95
CA MET A 212 -1.84 15.78 4.40
C MET A 212 -1.70 17.02 3.50
N LEU A 213 -2.74 17.39 2.74
CA LEU A 213 -2.72 18.60 1.92
C LEU A 213 -2.84 19.90 2.72
N LEU A 214 -3.42 19.83 3.93
CA LEU A 214 -3.67 20.98 4.80
C LEU A 214 -2.60 21.17 5.89
N SER A 215 -1.66 20.22 6.00
CA SER A 215 -0.54 20.23 6.96
C SER A 215 0.70 20.87 6.35
#